data_AF-A0A948YWE8-F1
#
_entry.id   AF-A0A948YWE8-F1
#
_cell.length_a   1.000
_cell.length_b   1.000
_cell.length_c   1.000
_cell.angle_alpha   90.00
_cell.angle_beta   90.00
_cell.angle_gamma   90.00
#
_symmetry.space_group_name_H-M   'P 1'
#
loop_
_entity.id
_entity.type
_entity.pdbx_description
1 polymer ?
#
loop_
_entity_poly.entity_id
_entity_poly.type
_entity_poly.pdbx_seq_one_letter_code
_entity_poly.pdbx_strand_id
1 'polypeptide(L)'
;MRVEEAKKLIRETFQNSFDEDRFRLFAKNLFNDLDESKAFAYQGQYIPDAYKDHVRQYKRLGKYTDPEGAALDVLIVNLKRETALDRARTMQRNFIAWYLKHRGEKDAAIVAYHTDGLEDWRFSYVRMDYRTVQEETGKVRVKTDLTPARRFSFLVGRDENSHTAQTRFVSFL
;
A
#
# COMPACT_ATOMS: atom_id res chain seq x y z
N MET A 1 11.72 -12.46 14.09
CA MET A 1 12.34 -13.43 13.15
C MET A 1 13.87 -13.41 13.31
N ARG A 2 14.66 -14.36 12.77
CA ARG A 2 16.12 -14.15 12.70
C ARG A 2 16.46 -13.18 11.55
N VAL A 3 17.52 -12.39 11.70
CA VAL A 3 17.91 -11.37 10.69
C VAL A 3 18.08 -11.94 9.28
N GLU A 4 18.69 -13.13 9.15
CA GLU A 4 18.90 -13.77 7.85
C GLU A 4 17.60 -14.29 7.21
N GLU A 5 16.65 -14.74 8.03
CA GLU A 5 15.31 -15.13 7.58
C GLU A 5 14.53 -13.89 7.10
N ALA A 6 14.64 -12.77 7.80
CA ALA A 6 14.01 -11.50 7.40
C ALA A 6 14.57 -10.99 6.07
N LYS A 7 15.90 -11.00 5.90
CA LYS A 7 16.55 -10.65 4.63
C LYS A 7 16.08 -11.55 3.49
N LYS A 8 15.97 -12.86 3.73
CA LYS A 8 15.49 -13.83 2.75
C LYS A 8 14.05 -13.54 2.35
N LEU A 9 13.14 -13.35 3.33
CA LEU A 9 11.74 -13.02 3.08
C LEU A 9 11.58 -11.74 2.26
N ILE A 10 12.30 -10.68 2.63
CA ILE A 10 12.28 -9.42 1.88
C ILE A 10 12.79 -9.61 0.45
N ARG A 11 13.88 -10.37 0.27
CA ARG A 11 14.44 -10.64 -1.05
C ARG A 11 13.49 -11.45 -1.92
N GLU A 12 12.93 -12.52 -1.39
CA GLU A 12 11.97 -13.37 -2.10
C GLU A 12 10.72 -12.60 -2.49
N THR A 13 10.29 -11.64 -1.67
CA THR A 13 9.14 -10.79 -1.96
C THR A 13 9.47 -9.71 -2.99
N PHE A 14 10.54 -8.94 -2.80
CA PHE A 14 10.82 -7.72 -3.56
C PHE A 14 11.80 -7.87 -4.74
N GLN A 15 12.42 -9.04 -4.95
CA GLN A 15 13.28 -9.32 -6.12
C GLN A 15 12.64 -10.30 -7.09
N ASN A 16 11.32 -10.42 -7.07
CA ASN A 16 10.58 -11.29 -7.96
C ASN A 16 9.29 -10.60 -8.42
N SER A 17 8.75 -11.11 -9.52
CA SER A 17 7.38 -10.87 -9.98
C SER A 17 6.36 -10.89 -8.84
N PHE A 18 5.34 -10.04 -8.93
CA PHE A 18 4.30 -10.00 -7.91
C PHE A 18 3.63 -11.37 -7.76
N ASP A 19 3.53 -11.81 -6.52
CA ASP A 19 2.85 -13.03 -6.13
C ASP A 19 2.08 -12.75 -4.83
N GLU A 20 0.78 -13.04 -4.85
CA GLU A 20 -0.09 -12.71 -3.71
C GLU A 20 0.33 -13.44 -2.44
N ASP A 21 0.70 -14.72 -2.53
CA ASP A 21 1.02 -15.54 -1.36
C ASP A 21 2.32 -15.09 -0.70
N ARG A 22 3.36 -14.76 -1.49
CA ARG A 22 4.59 -14.14 -0.97
C ARG A 22 4.32 -12.79 -0.34
N PHE A 23 3.51 -11.94 -0.98
CA PHE A 23 3.18 -10.64 -0.42
C PHE A 23 2.37 -10.74 0.88
N ARG A 24 1.41 -11.67 0.93
CA ARG A 24 0.62 -11.98 2.14
C ARG A 24 1.51 -12.50 3.26
N LEU A 25 2.43 -13.41 2.96
CA LEU A 25 3.41 -13.93 3.93
C LEU A 25 4.28 -12.80 4.47
N PHE A 26 4.82 -11.94 3.61
CA PHE A 26 5.56 -10.75 4.02
C PHE A 26 4.73 -9.86 4.95
N ALA A 27 3.48 -9.55 4.59
CA ALA A 27 2.62 -8.70 5.40
C ALA A 27 2.28 -9.30 6.77
N LYS A 28 2.04 -10.62 6.85
CA LYS A 28 1.79 -11.33 8.12
C LYS A 28 3.00 -11.25 9.05
N ASN A 29 4.21 -11.42 8.52
CA ASN A 29 5.42 -11.32 9.31
C ASN A 29 5.73 -9.87 9.71
N LEU A 30 5.36 -8.88 8.89
CA LEU A 30 5.57 -7.47 9.20
C LEU A 30 4.66 -6.99 10.34
N PHE A 31 3.44 -7.50 10.44
CA PHE A 31 2.43 -7.00 11.36
C PHE A 31 2.06 -7.95 12.50
N ASN A 32 2.70 -9.13 12.60
CA ASN A 32 2.52 -10.10 13.69
C ASN A 32 1.06 -10.18 14.19
N ASP A 33 0.14 -10.59 13.30
CA ASP A 33 -1.32 -10.75 13.47
C ASP A 33 -2.15 -9.82 12.56
N LEU A 34 -2.14 -10.16 11.27
CA LEU A 34 -3.04 -9.56 10.30
C LEU A 34 -4.44 -10.19 10.40
N ASP A 35 -5.45 -9.40 10.73
CA ASP A 35 -6.86 -9.84 10.73
C ASP A 35 -7.41 -9.92 9.30
N GLU A 36 -7.47 -11.14 8.78
CA GLU A 36 -7.98 -11.44 7.44
C GLU A 36 -9.49 -11.77 7.42
N SER A 37 -10.20 -11.71 8.56
CA SER A 37 -11.62 -12.08 8.66
C SER A 37 -12.55 -11.27 7.75
N LYS A 38 -12.11 -10.06 7.37
CA LYS A 38 -12.82 -9.13 6.47
C LYS A 38 -12.07 -8.92 5.16
N ALA A 39 -11.36 -9.94 4.66
CA ALA A 39 -10.74 -9.91 3.34
C ALA A 39 -11.80 -9.81 2.24
N PHE A 40 -11.52 -9.07 1.17
CA PHE A 40 -12.43 -8.96 0.01
C PHE A 40 -11.67 -8.55 -1.24
N ALA A 41 -12.25 -8.78 -2.43
CA ALA A 41 -11.74 -8.31 -3.70
C ALA A 41 -12.85 -7.65 -4.53
N TYR A 42 -12.62 -6.42 -4.99
CA TYR A 42 -13.61 -5.59 -5.68
C TYR A 42 -13.11 -5.09 -7.04
N GLN A 43 -14.04 -5.03 -8.00
CA GLN A 43 -13.78 -4.63 -9.39
C GLN A 43 -15.01 -3.97 -10.01
N GLY A 44 -14.84 -3.37 -11.19
CA GLY A 44 -15.96 -2.81 -11.97
C GLY A 44 -16.67 -1.68 -11.23
N GLN A 45 -17.98 -1.86 -10.94
CA GLN A 45 -18.81 -0.83 -10.31
C GLN A 45 -18.35 -0.41 -8.90
N TYR A 46 -17.54 -1.23 -8.23
CA TYR A 46 -17.01 -0.93 -6.89
C TYR A 46 -15.77 -0.03 -6.92
N ILE A 47 -15.27 0.31 -8.12
CA ILE A 47 -14.17 1.25 -8.32
C ILE A 47 -14.81 2.61 -8.70
N PRO A 48 -14.42 3.73 -8.08
CA PRO A 48 -14.93 5.05 -8.48
C PRO A 48 -14.58 5.39 -9.92
N ASP A 49 -15.47 6.11 -10.60
CA ASP A 49 -15.31 6.47 -12.01
C ASP A 49 -13.96 7.12 -12.31
N ALA A 50 -13.50 8.01 -11.44
CA ALA A 50 -12.19 8.70 -11.55
C ALA A 50 -10.97 7.75 -11.59
N TYR A 51 -11.12 6.48 -11.19
CA TYR A 51 -10.04 5.50 -11.18
C TYR A 51 -10.30 4.30 -12.09
N LYS A 52 -11.48 4.20 -12.74
CA LYS A 52 -11.86 3.02 -13.56
C LYS A 52 -10.94 2.83 -14.76
N ASP A 53 -10.37 3.89 -15.32
CA ASP A 53 -9.43 3.80 -16.44
C ASP A 53 -8.03 3.33 -16.02
N HIS A 54 -7.80 3.18 -14.72
CA HIS A 54 -6.47 2.95 -14.16
C HIS A 54 -6.42 1.68 -13.30
N VAL A 55 -7.46 1.45 -12.49
CA VAL A 55 -7.56 0.31 -11.59
C VAL A 55 -8.50 -0.72 -12.21
N ARG A 56 -8.01 -1.95 -12.34
CA ARG A 56 -8.81 -3.10 -12.78
C ARG A 56 -9.55 -3.72 -11.59
N GLN A 57 -8.84 -3.90 -10.48
CA GLN A 57 -9.33 -4.54 -9.26
C GLN A 57 -8.51 -4.04 -8.07
N TYR A 58 -9.11 -4.06 -6.88
CA TYR A 58 -8.35 -3.98 -5.63
C TYR A 58 -8.85 -5.02 -4.64
N LYS A 59 -7.95 -5.51 -3.80
CA LYS A 59 -8.20 -6.55 -2.80
C LYS A 59 -7.65 -6.11 -1.46
N ARG A 60 -8.44 -6.33 -0.41
CA ARG A 60 -8.02 -6.19 0.98
C ARG A 60 -7.64 -7.57 1.50
N LEU A 61 -6.39 -7.73 1.90
CA LEU A 61 -5.88 -8.96 2.50
C LEU A 61 -6.25 -9.04 3.98
N GLY A 62 -6.09 -7.94 4.72
CA GLY A 62 -6.44 -7.90 6.13
C GLY A 62 -6.20 -6.55 6.78
N LYS A 63 -6.48 -6.48 8.08
CA LYS A 63 -6.26 -5.32 8.96
C LYS A 63 -5.09 -5.57 9.89
N TYR A 64 -4.33 -4.53 10.17
CA TYR A 64 -3.54 -4.41 11.37
C TYR A 64 -4.05 -3.22 12.20
N THR A 65 -3.99 -3.34 13.52
CA THR A 65 -4.21 -2.21 14.43
C THR A 65 -3.02 -2.15 15.36
N ASP A 66 -2.34 -1.02 15.36
CA ASP A 66 -1.16 -0.84 16.20
C ASP A 66 -1.54 -0.67 17.68
N PRO A 67 -0.56 -0.75 18.61
CA PRO A 67 -0.84 -0.57 20.04
C PRO A 67 -1.43 0.79 20.42
N GLU A 68 -1.30 1.81 19.57
CA GLU A 68 -1.89 3.15 19.76
C GLU A 68 -3.31 3.25 19.19
N GLY A 69 -3.79 2.18 18.53
CA GLY A 69 -5.13 2.09 17.96
C GLY A 69 -5.23 2.50 16.49
N ALA A 70 -4.12 2.89 15.83
CA ALA A 70 -4.14 3.27 14.43
C ALA A 70 -4.40 2.06 13.54
N ALA A 71 -5.34 2.21 12.62
CA ALA A 71 -5.79 1.15 11.72
C ALA A 71 -5.06 1.21 10.37
N LEU A 72 -4.44 0.10 10.01
CA LEU A 72 -3.75 -0.09 8.73
C LEU A 72 -4.37 -1.25 7.95
N ASP A 73 -4.68 -1.03 6.67
CA ASP A 73 -5.11 -2.11 5.77
C ASP A 73 -3.98 -2.57 4.85
N VAL A 74 -3.93 -3.88 4.59
CA VAL A 74 -3.02 -4.47 3.59
C VAL A 74 -3.79 -4.69 2.30
N LEU A 75 -3.33 -4.04 1.22
CA LEU A 75 -4.04 -3.98 -0.05
C LEU A 75 -3.19 -4.51 -1.22
N ILE A 76 -3.88 -5.09 -2.18
CA ILE A 76 -3.36 -5.38 -3.52
C ILE A 76 -4.19 -4.57 -4.51
N VAL A 77 -3.54 -3.94 -5.48
CA VAL A 77 -4.19 -3.17 -6.55
C VAL A 77 -3.67 -3.67 -7.89
N ASN A 78 -4.56 -4.27 -8.69
CA ASN A 78 -4.28 -4.64 -10.07
C ASN A 78 -4.55 -3.44 -10.98
N LEU A 79 -3.50 -2.93 -11.60
CA LEU A 79 -3.53 -1.79 -12.50
C LEU A 79 -3.71 -2.22 -13.95
N LYS A 80 -4.35 -1.37 -14.75
CA LYS A 80 -4.41 -1.53 -16.21
C LYS A 80 -3.04 -1.18 -16.82
N ARG A 81 -2.67 -1.88 -17.90
CA ARG A 81 -1.34 -1.76 -18.55
C ARG A 81 -0.97 -0.33 -18.98
N GLU A 82 -1.95 0.48 -19.38
CA GLU A 82 -1.76 1.89 -19.75
C GLU A 82 -1.27 2.76 -18.58
N THR A 83 -1.49 2.31 -17.35
CA THR A 83 -1.09 2.96 -16.10
C THR A 83 0.09 2.31 -15.41
N ALA A 84 1.00 1.74 -16.21
CA ALA A 84 2.22 1.11 -15.73
C ALA A 84 2.92 1.93 -14.63
N LEU A 85 3.70 1.23 -13.83
CA LEU A 85 4.14 1.63 -12.48
C LEU A 85 4.84 2.99 -12.40
N ASP A 86 5.38 3.51 -13.50
CA ASP A 86 6.16 4.74 -13.54
C ASP A 86 5.37 6.03 -13.76
N ARG A 87 4.17 5.99 -14.37
CA ARG A 87 3.47 7.22 -14.80
C ARG A 87 2.43 7.74 -13.82
N ALA A 88 2.09 7.01 -12.75
CA ALA A 88 0.86 7.27 -12.00
C ALA A 88 0.98 7.25 -10.46
N ARG A 89 2.14 7.55 -9.87
CA ARG A 89 2.32 7.55 -8.39
C ARG A 89 1.31 8.43 -7.66
N THR A 90 1.01 9.59 -8.21
CA THR A 90 -0.02 10.50 -7.65
C THR A 90 -1.41 9.88 -7.72
N MET A 91 -1.77 9.28 -8.85
CA MET A 91 -3.06 8.60 -9.03
C MET A 91 -3.20 7.41 -8.08
N GLN A 92 -2.19 6.54 -8.01
CA GLN A 92 -2.12 5.42 -7.08
C GLN A 92 -2.33 5.87 -5.63
N ARG A 93 -1.56 6.87 -5.17
CA ARG A 93 -1.70 7.42 -3.82
C ARG A 93 -3.09 8.00 -3.59
N ASN A 94 -3.64 8.74 -4.57
CA ASN A 94 -4.96 9.34 -4.45
C ASN A 94 -6.08 8.28 -4.41
N PHE A 95 -5.94 7.18 -5.16
CA PHE A 95 -6.85 6.03 -5.08
C PHE A 95 -6.86 5.43 -3.67
N ILE A 96 -5.69 5.28 -3.04
CA ILE A 96 -5.61 4.78 -1.66
C ILE A 96 -6.15 5.79 -0.67
N ALA A 97 -5.92 7.09 -0.85
CA ALA A 97 -6.55 8.11 -0.02
C ALA A 97 -8.08 8.03 -0.08
N TRP A 98 -8.64 7.84 -1.29
CA TRP A 98 -10.07 7.60 -1.45
C TRP A 98 -10.51 6.32 -0.72
N TYR A 99 -9.77 5.22 -0.86
CA TYR A 99 -10.04 3.96 -0.16
C TYR A 99 -10.08 4.19 1.37
N LEU A 100 -9.03 4.79 1.93
CA LEU A 100 -8.88 4.99 3.38
C LEU A 100 -10.04 5.81 3.93
N LYS A 101 -10.48 6.85 3.21
CA LYS A 101 -11.61 7.69 3.59
C LYS A 101 -12.96 6.97 3.54
N HIS A 102 -13.21 6.13 2.53
CA HIS A 102 -14.55 5.56 2.30
C HIS A 102 -14.72 4.12 2.80
N ARG A 103 -13.64 3.46 3.22
CA ARG A 103 -13.64 2.05 3.66
C ARG A 103 -13.39 1.93 5.16
N GLY A 104 -14.20 2.66 5.93
CA GLY A 104 -14.19 2.66 7.39
C GLY A 104 -13.04 3.47 7.98
N GLU A 105 -12.73 4.62 7.35
CA GLU A 105 -11.85 5.69 7.86
C GLU A 105 -10.57 5.16 8.51
N LYS A 106 -9.72 4.57 7.68
CA LYS A 106 -8.45 3.97 8.08
C LYS A 106 -7.33 5.01 8.07
N ASP A 107 -6.35 4.84 8.95
CA ASP A 107 -5.23 5.77 9.08
C ASP A 107 -4.19 5.56 7.97
N ALA A 108 -3.94 4.31 7.60
CA ALA A 108 -2.92 3.97 6.62
C ALA A 108 -3.22 2.69 5.82
N ALA A 109 -2.43 2.48 4.77
CA ALA A 109 -2.36 1.21 4.06
C ALA A 109 -0.93 0.91 3.60
N ILE A 110 -0.57 -0.38 3.60
CA ILE A 110 0.47 -0.89 2.72
C ILE A 110 -0.16 -1.50 1.48
N VAL A 111 0.46 -1.28 0.33
CA VAL A 111 -0.15 -1.56 -0.97
C VAL A 111 0.86 -2.17 -1.92
N ALA A 112 0.50 -3.32 -2.49
CA ALA A 112 1.15 -3.89 -3.65
C ALA A 112 0.37 -3.50 -4.92
N TYR A 113 0.96 -2.65 -5.76
CA TYR A 113 0.43 -2.37 -7.10
C TYR A 113 1.13 -3.28 -8.10
N HIS A 114 0.35 -4.03 -8.87
CA HIS A 114 0.89 -4.90 -9.91
C HIS A 114 0.08 -4.76 -11.20
N THR A 115 0.63 -5.27 -12.29
CA THR A 115 -0.04 -5.37 -13.59
C THR A 115 0.24 -6.75 -14.17
N ASP A 116 -0.79 -7.40 -14.68
CA ASP A 116 -0.64 -8.75 -15.22
C ASP A 116 0.38 -8.78 -16.37
N GLY A 117 1.35 -9.69 -16.28
CA GLY A 117 2.42 -9.85 -17.26
C GLY A 117 3.56 -8.84 -17.17
N LEU A 118 3.65 -8.03 -16.10
CA LEU A 118 4.85 -7.27 -15.77
C LEU A 118 5.64 -7.96 -14.65
N GLU A 119 6.97 -7.98 -14.79
CA GLU A 119 7.87 -8.57 -13.81
C GLU A 119 8.13 -7.66 -12.60
N ASP A 120 8.02 -6.36 -12.81
CA ASP A 120 8.12 -5.37 -11.75
C ASP A 120 6.74 -4.99 -11.23
N TRP A 121 6.72 -4.58 -9.96
CA TRP A 121 5.55 -4.15 -9.21
C TRP A 121 5.96 -3.09 -8.19
N ARG A 122 5.00 -2.44 -7.55
CA ARG A 122 5.28 -1.31 -6.66
C ARG A 122 4.73 -1.57 -5.28
N PHE A 123 5.61 -1.55 -4.28
CA PHE A 123 5.24 -1.54 -2.89
C PHE A 123 5.11 -0.09 -2.40
N SER A 124 4.02 0.27 -1.73
CA SER A 124 3.87 1.61 -1.14
C SER A 124 3.23 1.59 0.24
N TYR A 125 3.61 2.57 1.06
CA TYR A 125 2.92 2.93 2.28
C TYR A 125 2.25 4.30 2.11
N VAL A 126 0.94 4.35 2.34
CA VAL A 126 0.12 5.56 2.24
C VAL A 126 -0.56 5.78 3.58
N ARG A 127 -0.39 6.97 4.16
CA ARG A 127 -1.04 7.37 5.42
C ARG A 127 -1.75 8.70 5.24
N MET A 128 -2.91 8.81 5.89
CA MET A 128 -3.68 10.03 6.05
C MET A 128 -3.09 10.82 7.23
N ASP A 129 -2.65 12.04 6.99
CA ASP A 129 -2.20 12.96 8.03
C ASP A 129 -3.22 14.08 8.16
N TYR A 130 -3.96 14.13 9.26
CA TYR A 130 -4.89 15.23 9.51
C TYR A 130 -4.15 16.37 10.19
N ARG A 131 -4.08 17.53 9.54
CA ARG A 131 -3.57 18.77 10.12
C ARG A 131 -4.70 19.72 10.40
N THR A 132 -4.78 20.18 11.62
CA THR A 132 -5.67 21.26 12.01
C THR A 132 -5.02 22.58 11.60
N VAL A 133 -5.65 23.32 10.69
CA VAL A 133 -5.21 24.64 10.26
C VAL A 133 -6.19 25.66 10.82
N GLN A 134 -5.67 26.65 11.55
CA GLN A 134 -6.45 27.79 11.99
C GLN A 134 -6.39 28.85 10.89
N GLU A 135 -7.53 29.20 10.32
CA GLU A 135 -7.64 30.29 9.36
C GLU A 135 -7.47 31.64 10.09
N GLU A 136 -7.04 32.67 9.38
CA GLU A 136 -6.87 34.04 9.91
C GLU A 136 -8.16 34.61 10.53
N THR A 137 -9.31 34.04 10.18
CA THR A 137 -10.63 34.37 10.73
C THR A 137 -10.95 33.66 12.07
N GLY A 138 -10.02 32.86 12.61
CA GLY A 138 -10.21 32.06 13.82
C GLY A 138 -10.95 30.74 13.60
N LYS A 139 -11.44 30.46 12.38
CA LYS A 139 -12.08 29.17 12.04
C LYS A 139 -11.04 28.06 11.97
N VAL A 140 -11.34 26.96 12.66
CA VAL A 140 -10.51 25.75 12.65
C VAL A 140 -10.95 24.85 11.50
N ARG A 141 -10.07 24.57 10.55
CA ARG A 141 -10.31 23.65 9.43
C ARG A 141 -9.37 22.45 9.52
N VAL A 142 -9.92 21.25 9.47
CA VAL A 142 -9.13 20.03 9.31
C VAL A 142 -8.72 19.90 7.84
N LYS A 143 -7.43 20.03 7.55
CA LYS A 143 -6.85 19.63 6.26
C LYS A 143 -6.40 18.18 6.34
N THR A 144 -6.81 17.40 5.36
CA THR A 144 -6.24 16.08 5.12
C THR A 144 -5.02 16.22 4.23
N ASP A 145 -3.84 16.02 4.81
CA ASP A 145 -2.60 15.80 4.10
C ASP A 145 -2.38 14.29 3.92
N LEU A 146 -1.52 13.94 2.97
CA LEU A 146 -1.17 12.57 2.63
C LEU A 146 0.33 12.42 2.65
N THR A 147 0.82 11.22 2.99
CA THR A 147 2.25 10.94 2.88
C THR A 147 2.78 11.26 1.47
N PRO A 148 4.03 11.77 1.36
CA PRO A 148 4.61 12.11 0.07
C PRO A 148 4.74 10.86 -0.82
N ALA A 149 4.13 10.90 -2.01
CA ALA A 149 4.04 9.76 -2.92
C ALA A 149 5.39 9.11 -3.28
N ARG A 150 6.51 9.86 -3.25
CA ARG A 150 7.84 9.35 -3.59
C ARG A 150 8.59 8.70 -2.42
N ARG A 151 8.36 9.16 -1.18
CA ARG A 151 9.20 8.77 -0.03
C ARG A 151 8.86 7.40 0.54
N PHE A 152 7.66 6.92 0.24
CA PHE A 152 7.10 5.68 0.76
C PHE A 152 6.57 4.79 -0.37
N SER A 153 7.18 4.87 -1.55
CA SER A 153 6.80 4.08 -2.71
C SER A 153 8.06 3.57 -3.42
N PHE A 154 8.16 2.26 -3.57
CA PHE A 154 9.34 1.55 -4.03
C PHE A 154 8.95 0.70 -5.24
N LEU A 155 9.67 0.89 -6.35
CA LEU A 155 9.61 -0.06 -7.46
C LEU A 155 10.45 -1.28 -7.02
N VAL A 156 9.88 -2.46 -7.18
CA VAL A 156 10.42 -3.76 -6.74
C VAL A 156 10.05 -4.79 -7.80
N GLY A 157 10.72 -5.94 -7.83
CA GLY A 157 10.48 -6.90 -8.91
C GLY A 157 11.72 -7.62 -9.33
N ARG A 158 11.59 -8.45 -10.36
CA ARG A 158 12.68 -9.28 -10.87
C ARG A 158 13.86 -8.45 -11.36
N ASP A 159 13.59 -7.29 -11.97
CA ASP A 159 14.61 -6.46 -12.59
C ASP A 159 15.09 -5.33 -11.66
N GLU A 160 14.61 -5.31 -10.41
CA GLU A 160 14.88 -4.27 -9.42
C GLU A 160 15.80 -4.74 -8.28
N ASN A 161 16.81 -3.92 -7.98
CA ASN A 161 17.68 -4.14 -6.83
C ASN A 161 16.98 -3.69 -5.54
N SER A 162 16.44 -4.64 -4.77
CA SER A 162 15.69 -4.35 -3.54
C SER A 162 16.52 -3.87 -2.33
N HIS A 163 17.75 -3.37 -2.51
CA HIS A 163 18.65 -2.99 -1.41
C HIS A 163 18.02 -1.96 -0.46
N THR A 164 17.36 -0.92 -1.00
CA THR A 164 16.67 0.09 -0.17
C THR A 164 15.54 -0.51 0.66
N ALA A 165 14.80 -1.46 0.10
CA ALA A 165 13.73 -2.14 0.82
C ALA A 165 14.31 -3.07 1.90
N GLN A 166 15.37 -3.82 1.60
CA GLN A 166 16.08 -4.65 2.57
C GLN A 166 16.55 -3.84 3.79
N THR A 167 17.27 -2.73 3.58
CA THR A 167 17.74 -1.90 4.70
C THR A 167 16.59 -1.33 5.54
N ARG A 168 15.45 -1.00 4.92
CA ARG A 168 14.31 -0.41 5.62
C ARG A 168 13.46 -1.41 6.40
N PHE A 169 13.26 -2.62 5.88
CA PHE A 169 12.30 -3.56 6.46
C PHE A 169 12.92 -4.60 7.40
N VAL A 170 14.23 -4.86 7.33
CA VAL A 170 14.89 -5.84 8.21
C VAL A 170 14.71 -5.50 9.70
N SER A 171 14.67 -4.22 10.07
CA SER A 171 14.45 -3.82 11.47
C SER A 171 13.02 -4.03 11.97
N PHE A 172 12.07 -4.30 11.08
CA PHE A 172 10.65 -4.49 11.40
C PHE A 172 10.21 -5.97 11.36
N LEU A 173 11.10 -6.91 11.00
CA LEU A 173 10.85 -8.36 10.87
C LEU A 173 11.75 -9.17 11.83
#